data_AF-A0A8C5Q3J4-F1
#
_entry.id   AF-A0A8C5Q3J4-F1
#
_cell.length_a   1.000
_cell.length_b   1.000
_cell.length_c   1.000
_cell.angle_alpha   90.00
_cell.angle_beta   90.00
_cell.angle_gamma   90.00
#
_symmetry.space_group_name_H-M   'P 1'
#
loop_
_entity.id
_entity.type
_entity.pdbx_description
1 polymer ?
#
loop_
_entity_poly.entity_id
_entity_poly.type
_entity_poly.pdbx_seq_one_letter_code
_entity_poly.pdbx_strand_id
1 'polypeptide(L)'
;MEENIIFCVTHCDDPEPEVIDTLLKASVPCVKNEQDRPVYFCFNNSDIPVRSDNKIKVGSSIVLQKQWEKSMENMEKLFTFLPNQSTKSLILTQEVLKERRALQIILEGLIPKVQEQTLKSHELEKIKIILKEHEADVERNKHFEYEEKVTKKRRIPTDETSVNCFECVSTCHHPCNIPFSKLVYLSEVFYWNAECRVCGHGQNTHFCERYKWETYVETETKTYQELKNKYESASAEKLSVQTICERLSAEFQTSEREALKLIETAKKCLQRLQEIALKPELLTTTDYITRLINDEALNKKPGYIERIKSLEKLKQQII
;
A
#
# COMPACT_ATOMS: atom_id res chain seq x y z
N MET A 1 23.94 12.00 3.23
CA MET A 1 23.98 10.53 3.02
C MET A 1 24.70 10.18 1.74
N GLU A 2 24.55 10.97 0.66
CA GLU A 2 25.25 10.79 -0.63
C GLU A 2 26.77 10.60 -0.46
N GLU A 3 27.38 11.44 0.36
CA GLU A 3 28.80 11.43 0.75
C GLU A 3 29.26 10.19 1.52
N ASN A 4 28.39 9.20 1.75
CA ASN A 4 28.71 7.97 2.48
C ASN A 4 28.28 6.70 1.72
N ILE A 5 27.74 6.84 0.49
CA ILE A 5 27.35 5.70 -0.33
C ILE A 5 28.53 5.32 -1.21
N ILE A 6 29.03 4.10 -1.03
CA ILE A 6 30.09 3.47 -1.84
C ILE A 6 29.59 2.13 -2.39
N PHE A 7 30.23 1.63 -3.43
CA PHE A 7 29.80 0.39 -4.08
C PHE A 7 30.79 -0.76 -3.84
N CYS A 8 30.27 -1.91 -3.44
CA CYS A 8 31.00 -3.16 -3.47
C CYS A 8 30.52 -3.95 -4.70
N VAL A 9 31.40 -4.14 -5.68
CA VAL A 9 31.05 -4.68 -7.00
C VAL A 9 31.62 -6.09 -7.14
N THR A 10 30.82 -7.01 -7.67
CA THR A 10 31.25 -8.37 -8.03
C THR A 10 31.46 -8.47 -9.55
N HIS A 11 32.14 -9.52 -10.01
CA HIS A 11 32.44 -9.74 -11.43
C HIS A 11 33.23 -8.61 -12.11
N CYS A 12 34.16 -7.99 -11.38
CA CYS A 12 35.12 -7.01 -11.90
C CYS A 12 36.28 -7.68 -12.63
N ASP A 13 35.98 -8.50 -13.64
CA ASP A 13 36.99 -9.19 -14.45
C ASP A 13 37.62 -8.23 -15.47
N ASP A 14 36.84 -7.25 -15.93
CA ASP A 14 37.31 -6.15 -16.77
C ASP A 14 38.01 -5.04 -15.95
N PRO A 15 38.87 -4.22 -16.58
CA PRO A 15 39.56 -3.10 -15.92
C PRO A 15 38.60 -2.10 -15.27
N GLU A 16 37.43 -1.88 -15.87
CA GLU A 16 36.34 -1.06 -15.32
C GLU A 16 35.02 -1.83 -15.43
N PRO A 17 34.28 -2.06 -14.32
CA PRO A 17 33.00 -2.76 -14.36
C PRO A 17 31.90 -1.96 -15.06
N GLU A 18 31.12 -2.59 -15.96
CA GLU A 18 30.01 -1.94 -16.69
C GLU A 18 28.94 -1.31 -15.77
N VAL A 19 28.80 -1.82 -14.55
CA VAL A 19 27.87 -1.27 -13.55
C VAL A 19 28.20 0.18 -13.20
N ILE A 20 29.48 0.60 -13.29
CA ILE A 20 29.91 1.97 -12.98
C ILE A 20 29.28 2.96 -13.97
N ASP A 21 29.31 2.66 -15.26
CA ASP A 21 28.64 3.48 -16.29
C ASP A 21 27.13 3.55 -16.06
N THR A 22 26.53 2.47 -15.59
CA THR A 22 25.09 2.42 -15.27
C THR A 22 24.77 3.32 -14.07
N LEU A 23 25.58 3.29 -13.01
CA LEU A 23 25.44 4.15 -11.84
C LEU A 23 25.59 5.64 -12.20
N LEU A 24 26.54 5.96 -13.08
CA LEU A 24 26.74 7.30 -13.62
C LEU A 24 25.51 7.77 -14.41
N LYS A 25 25.03 6.97 -15.37
CA LYS A 25 23.82 7.27 -16.16
C LYS A 25 22.58 7.46 -15.29
N ALA A 26 22.43 6.65 -14.26
CA ALA A 26 21.32 6.74 -13.32
C ALA A 26 21.45 7.90 -12.32
N SER A 27 22.59 8.61 -12.32
CA SER A 27 22.92 9.68 -11.37
C SER A 27 22.63 9.25 -9.93
N VAL A 28 23.17 8.09 -9.54
CA VAL A 28 23.01 7.56 -8.19
C VAL A 28 23.85 8.40 -7.23
N PRO A 29 23.27 8.96 -6.16
CA PRO A 29 24.04 9.70 -5.17
C PRO A 29 25.07 8.81 -4.48
N CYS A 30 26.34 9.19 -4.55
CA CYS A 30 27.46 8.41 -4.01
C CYS A 30 28.70 9.26 -3.79
N VAL A 31 29.67 8.69 -3.07
CA VAL A 31 31.02 9.26 -2.99
C VAL A 31 31.66 9.18 -4.36
N LYS A 32 32.25 10.29 -4.78
CA LYS A 32 32.98 10.39 -6.04
C LYS A 32 34.48 10.62 -5.81
N ASN A 33 35.29 10.09 -6.72
CA ASN A 33 36.73 10.33 -6.75
C ASN A 33 37.07 11.66 -7.46
N GLU A 34 38.36 11.97 -7.58
CA GLU A 34 38.86 13.19 -8.25
C GLU A 34 38.44 13.32 -9.73
N GLN A 35 38.01 12.21 -10.34
CA GLN A 35 37.54 12.14 -11.72
C GLN A 35 36.01 12.21 -11.82
N ASP A 36 35.33 12.59 -10.74
CA ASP A 36 33.86 12.63 -10.63
C ASP A 36 33.18 11.27 -10.86
N ARG A 37 33.88 10.16 -10.61
CA ARG A 37 33.35 8.78 -10.75
C ARG A 37 33.01 8.16 -9.39
N PRO A 38 31.99 7.29 -9.32
CA PRO A 38 31.64 6.56 -8.10
C PRO A 38 32.84 5.83 -7.50
N VAL A 39 33.05 5.95 -6.20
CA VAL A 39 34.02 5.13 -5.47
C VAL A 39 33.48 3.71 -5.32
N TYR A 40 34.26 2.73 -5.76
CA TYR A 40 33.90 1.31 -5.65
C TYR A 40 35.08 0.43 -5.26
N PHE A 41 34.77 -0.73 -4.69
CA PHE A 41 35.71 -1.78 -4.30
C PHE A 41 35.25 -3.11 -4.90
N CYS A 42 36.17 -3.85 -5.52
CA CYS A 42 35.84 -5.08 -6.22
C CYS A 42 36.05 -6.33 -5.37
N PHE A 43 35.04 -7.18 -5.31
CA PHE A 43 35.06 -8.46 -4.61
C PHE A 43 34.56 -9.54 -5.55
N ASN A 44 35.48 -10.17 -6.29
CA ASN A 44 35.11 -11.24 -7.21
C ASN A 44 34.91 -12.52 -6.40
N ASN A 45 33.67 -13.02 -6.38
CA ASN A 45 33.35 -14.34 -5.88
C ASN A 45 33.37 -15.29 -7.07
N SER A 46 34.37 -16.16 -7.12
CA SER A 46 34.37 -17.28 -8.06
C SER A 46 33.50 -18.39 -7.49
N ASP A 47 32.47 -18.82 -8.23
CA ASP A 47 31.78 -20.07 -7.94
C ASP A 47 32.83 -21.18 -7.98
N ILE A 48 33.22 -21.68 -6.82
CA ILE A 48 34.01 -22.91 -6.72
C ILE A 48 32.98 -24.03 -6.91
N PRO A 49 32.89 -24.71 -8.06
CA PRO A 49 32.16 -25.95 -8.09
C PRO A 49 32.89 -26.88 -7.12
N VAL A 50 32.24 -27.24 -6.02
CA VAL A 50 32.69 -28.30 -5.12
C VAL A 50 32.62 -29.60 -5.93
N ARG A 51 33.61 -29.82 -6.80
CA ARG A 51 33.83 -31.08 -7.47
C ARG A 51 34.62 -31.93 -6.48
N SER A 52 33.98 -32.99 -6.01
CA SER A 52 34.49 -34.04 -5.13
C SER A 52 35.68 -34.83 -5.70
N ASP A 53 36.26 -34.41 -6.83
CA ASP A 53 37.42 -35.04 -7.45
C ASP A 53 38.63 -34.10 -7.35
N ASN A 54 39.64 -34.57 -6.61
CA ASN A 54 40.92 -33.91 -6.26
C ASN A 54 41.83 -33.53 -7.47
N LYS A 55 41.29 -32.96 -8.54
CA LYS A 55 42.06 -32.45 -9.68
C LYS A 55 41.69 -31.00 -9.98
N ILE A 56 41.99 -30.11 -9.04
CA ILE A 56 42.12 -28.68 -9.33
C ILE A 56 43.30 -28.56 -10.30
N LYS A 57 43.06 -28.14 -11.54
CA LYS A 57 44.14 -27.87 -12.51
C LYS A 57 45.03 -26.79 -11.91
N VAL A 58 46.36 -26.91 -11.99
CA VAL A 58 47.31 -25.93 -11.44
C VAL A 58 46.98 -24.49 -11.90
N GLY A 59 46.52 -24.33 -13.15
CA GLY A 59 46.05 -23.04 -13.68
C GLY A 59 44.79 -22.48 -13.00
N SER A 60 43.84 -23.31 -12.55
CA SER A 60 42.67 -22.83 -11.78
C SER A 60 43.06 -22.44 -10.36
N SER A 61 44.03 -23.13 -9.74
CA SER A 61 44.53 -22.76 -8.41
C SER A 61 45.23 -21.39 -8.40
N ILE A 62 46.03 -21.09 -9.43
CA ILE A 62 46.75 -19.80 -9.53
C ILE A 62 45.77 -18.64 -9.80
N VAL A 63 44.77 -18.86 -10.66
CA VAL A 63 43.74 -17.82 -10.94
C VAL A 63 42.92 -17.54 -9.68
N LEU A 64 42.49 -18.58 -8.94
CA LEU A 64 41.76 -18.43 -7.68
C LEU A 64 42.62 -17.72 -6.62
N GLN A 65 43.90 -18.05 -6.52
CA GLN A 65 44.82 -17.37 -5.60
C GLN A 65 44.95 -15.88 -5.94
N LYS A 66 45.14 -15.53 -7.22
CA LYS A 66 45.22 -14.13 -7.66
C LYS A 66 43.92 -13.36 -7.40
N GLN A 67 42.77 -14.00 -7.59
CA GLN A 67 41.47 -13.40 -7.27
C GLN A 67 41.31 -13.17 -5.77
N TRP A 68 41.74 -14.13 -4.94
CA TRP A 68 41.76 -13.98 -3.48
C TRP A 68 42.67 -12.84 -3.03
N GLU A 69 43.91 -12.78 -3.53
CA GLU A 69 44.87 -11.72 -3.23
C GLU A 69 44.31 -10.34 -3.61
N LYS A 70 43.72 -10.21 -4.82
CA LYS A 70 43.06 -8.96 -5.27
C LYS A 70 41.87 -8.58 -4.38
N SER A 71 41.06 -9.54 -3.95
CA SER A 71 39.95 -9.30 -3.03
C SER A 71 40.42 -8.85 -1.65
N MET A 72 41.51 -9.44 -1.13
CA MET A 72 42.12 -9.03 0.15
C MET A 72 42.74 -7.63 0.06
N GLU A 73 43.44 -7.30 -1.03
CA GLU A 73 43.94 -5.95 -1.28
C GLU A 73 42.80 -4.92 -1.32
N ASN A 74 41.69 -5.24 -2.00
CA ASN A 74 40.51 -4.39 -2.02
C ASN A 74 39.83 -4.27 -0.65
N MET A 75 39.86 -5.32 0.17
CA MET A 75 39.40 -5.31 1.55
C MET A 75 40.24 -4.34 2.39
N GLU A 76 41.57 -4.39 2.29
CA GLU A 76 42.48 -3.47 2.96
C GLU A 76 42.23 -2.01 2.54
N LYS A 77 42.04 -1.77 1.24
CA LYS A 77 41.68 -0.43 0.73
C LYS A 77 40.36 0.07 1.30
N LEU A 78 39.33 -0.79 1.36
CA LEU A 78 38.04 -0.45 1.95
C LEU A 78 38.19 -0.09 3.44
N PHE A 79 38.87 -0.92 4.23
CA PHE A 79 39.06 -0.66 5.67
C PHE A 79 39.99 0.51 5.97
N THR A 80 40.85 0.90 5.03
CA THR A 80 41.64 2.14 5.11
C THR A 80 40.80 3.36 4.73
N PHE A 81 39.84 3.20 3.82
CA PHE A 81 38.95 4.26 3.36
C PHE A 81 37.88 4.63 4.41
N LEU A 82 37.25 3.65 5.06
CA LEU A 82 36.12 3.85 5.97
C LEU A 82 36.38 4.82 7.14
N PRO A 83 37.53 4.75 7.85
CA PRO A 83 37.81 5.65 8.98
C PRO A 83 37.96 7.12 8.57
N ASN A 84 38.26 7.39 7.30
CA ASN A 84 38.42 8.75 6.77
C ASN A 84 37.08 9.39 6.37
N GLN A 85 35.97 8.65 6.44
CA GLN A 85 34.65 9.17 6.10
C GLN A 85 33.97 9.79 7.33
N SER A 86 33.29 10.91 7.13
CA SER A 86 32.48 11.50 8.20
C SER A 86 31.29 10.60 8.53
N THR A 87 31.03 10.32 9.81
CA THR A 87 29.83 9.57 10.21
C THR A 87 28.57 10.37 9.91
N LYS A 88 27.55 9.72 9.33
CA LYS A 88 26.23 10.32 9.12
C LYS A 88 25.17 9.51 9.86
N SER A 89 24.16 10.22 10.39
CA SER A 89 23.01 9.59 11.01
C SER A 89 22.11 8.91 9.98
N LEU A 90 21.60 7.71 10.31
CA LEU A 90 20.64 6.96 9.50
C LEU A 90 19.17 7.27 9.83
N ILE A 91 18.90 8.26 10.69
CA ILE A 91 17.55 8.61 11.13
C ILE A 91 16.66 8.95 9.92
N LEU A 92 17.12 9.80 9.01
CA LEU A 92 16.34 10.17 7.81
C LEU A 92 16.07 8.96 6.91
N THR A 93 17.03 8.05 6.76
CA THR A 93 16.85 6.81 6.00
C THR A 93 15.76 5.92 6.60
N GLN A 94 15.78 5.77 7.92
CA GLN A 94 14.75 5.03 8.64
C GLN A 94 13.37 5.69 8.45
N GLU A 95 13.30 7.02 8.55
CA GLU A 95 12.06 7.77 8.34
C GLU A 95 11.54 7.66 6.89
N VAL A 96 12.42 7.67 5.88
CA VAL A 96 12.04 7.40 4.47
C VAL A 96 11.41 6.02 4.32
N LEU A 97 12.01 4.99 4.91
CA LEU A 97 11.50 3.62 4.82
C LEU A 97 10.14 3.48 5.51
N LYS A 98 9.97 4.07 6.70
CA LYS A 98 8.70 4.10 7.41
C LYS A 98 7.63 4.84 6.61
N GLU A 99 7.95 6.00 6.05
CA GLU A 99 6.98 6.81 5.31
C GLU A 99 6.57 6.16 4.00
N ARG A 100 7.49 5.47 3.29
CA ARG A 100 7.16 4.64 2.12
C ARG A 100 6.22 3.49 2.48
N ARG A 101 6.48 2.80 3.59
CA ARG A 101 5.61 1.72 4.06
C ARG A 101 4.23 2.27 4.45
N ALA A 102 4.18 3.39 5.17
CA ALA A 102 2.92 4.06 5.52
C ALA A 102 2.12 4.45 4.26
N LEU A 103 2.78 5.01 3.25
CA LEU A 103 2.17 5.35 1.96
C LEU A 103 1.55 4.11 1.29
N GLN A 104 2.29 3.00 1.24
CA GLN A 104 1.78 1.74 0.70
C GLN A 104 0.51 1.28 1.45
N ILE A 105 0.54 1.27 2.78
CA ILE A 105 -0.59 0.85 3.62
C ILE A 105 -1.83 1.74 3.38
N ILE A 106 -1.65 3.07 3.31
CA ILE A 106 -2.73 4.02 3.05
C ILE A 106 -3.41 3.71 1.71
N LEU A 107 -2.61 3.39 0.69
CA LEU A 107 -3.09 3.17 -0.66
C LEU A 107 -3.73 1.78 -0.82
N GLU A 108 -3.21 0.76 -0.16
CA GLU A 108 -3.86 -0.54 -0.04
C GLU A 108 -5.21 -0.42 0.69
N GLY A 109 -5.29 0.44 1.72
CA GLY A 109 -6.52 0.78 2.42
C GLY A 109 -7.56 1.54 1.59
N LEU A 110 -7.14 2.17 0.48
CA LEU A 110 -8.05 2.88 -0.44
C LEU A 110 -8.91 1.90 -1.24
N ILE A 111 -8.33 0.79 -1.72
CA ILE A 111 -9.03 -0.20 -2.55
C ILE A 111 -10.35 -0.70 -1.93
N PRO A 112 -10.38 -1.21 -0.68
CA PRO A 112 -11.62 -1.69 -0.08
C PRO A 112 -12.63 -0.56 0.17
N LYS A 113 -12.19 0.68 0.46
CA LYS A 113 -13.10 1.83 0.59
C LYS A 113 -13.76 2.17 -0.74
N VAL A 114 -13.00 2.15 -1.82
CA VAL A 114 -13.50 2.38 -3.19
C VAL A 114 -14.48 1.28 -3.60
N GLN A 115 -14.16 0.03 -3.28
CA GLN A 115 -15.06 -1.09 -3.53
C GLN A 115 -16.37 -0.94 -2.75
N GLU A 116 -16.30 -0.64 -1.45
CA GLU A 116 -17.47 -0.42 -0.60
C GLU A 116 -18.32 0.76 -1.11
N GLN A 117 -17.68 1.87 -1.51
CA GLN A 117 -18.37 3.01 -2.14
C GLN A 117 -19.10 2.59 -3.42
N THR A 118 -18.45 1.80 -4.27
CA THR A 118 -19.01 1.39 -5.56
C THR A 118 -20.22 0.49 -5.37
N LEU A 119 -20.11 -0.50 -4.47
CA LEU A 119 -21.22 -1.40 -4.12
C LEU A 119 -22.41 -0.62 -3.54
N LYS A 120 -22.14 0.30 -2.60
CA LYS A 120 -23.17 1.20 -2.07
C LYS A 120 -23.81 2.02 -3.18
N SER A 121 -23.05 2.58 -4.12
CA SER A 121 -23.64 3.34 -5.25
C SER A 121 -24.67 2.52 -6.03
N HIS A 122 -24.37 1.25 -6.30
CA HIS A 122 -25.28 0.35 -7.00
C HIS A 122 -26.52 -0.01 -6.17
N GLU A 123 -26.37 -0.24 -4.87
CA GLU A 123 -27.49 -0.45 -3.93
C GLU A 123 -28.45 0.75 -3.97
N LEU A 124 -27.91 1.96 -3.88
CA LEU A 124 -28.68 3.21 -3.87
C LEU A 124 -29.45 3.43 -5.17
N GLU A 125 -28.81 3.17 -6.31
CA GLU A 125 -29.45 3.27 -7.62
C GLU A 125 -30.61 2.26 -7.76
N LYS A 126 -30.40 1.03 -7.28
CA LYS A 126 -31.45 0.01 -7.29
C LYS A 126 -32.63 0.39 -6.40
N ILE A 127 -32.38 0.87 -5.17
CA ILE A 127 -33.45 1.33 -4.27
C ILE A 127 -34.24 2.48 -4.92
N LYS A 128 -33.57 3.43 -5.57
CA LYS A 128 -34.25 4.53 -6.27
C LYS A 128 -35.18 4.03 -7.38
N ILE A 129 -34.76 3.02 -8.15
CA ILE A 129 -35.59 2.39 -9.18
C ILE A 129 -36.80 1.70 -8.54
N ILE A 130 -36.59 0.90 -7.50
CA ILE A 130 -37.66 0.17 -6.79
C ILE A 130 -38.69 1.15 -6.21
N LEU A 131 -38.24 2.22 -5.55
CA LEU A 131 -39.15 3.22 -4.98
C LEU A 131 -39.97 3.95 -6.06
N LYS A 132 -39.41 4.11 -7.27
CA LYS A 132 -40.12 4.70 -8.41
C LYS A 132 -41.12 3.72 -9.03
N GLU A 133 -40.75 2.45 -9.18
CA GLU A 133 -41.65 1.40 -9.70
C GLU A 133 -42.84 1.16 -8.76
N HIS A 134 -42.62 1.26 -7.45
CA HIS A 134 -43.63 1.07 -6.41
C HIS A 134 -44.20 2.38 -5.83
N GLU A 135 -44.08 3.51 -6.54
CA GLU A 135 -44.48 4.83 -6.02
C GLU A 135 -45.93 4.85 -5.50
N ALA A 136 -46.87 4.31 -6.28
CA ALA A 136 -48.28 4.25 -5.89
C ALA A 136 -48.53 3.30 -4.70
N ASP A 137 -47.70 2.27 -4.52
CA ASP A 137 -47.78 1.36 -3.37
C ASP A 137 -47.19 2.00 -2.11
N VAL A 138 -46.11 2.78 -2.26
CA VAL A 138 -45.52 3.61 -1.21
C VAL A 138 -46.52 4.67 -0.71
N GLU A 139 -47.22 5.37 -1.62
CA GLU A 139 -48.26 6.35 -1.27
C GLU A 139 -49.40 5.73 -0.45
N ARG A 140 -49.79 4.51 -0.82
CA ARG A 140 -50.82 3.72 -0.13
C ARG A 140 -50.29 2.96 1.09
N ASN A 141 -49.01 3.10 1.43
CA ASN A 141 -48.32 2.37 2.49
C ASN A 141 -48.58 0.85 2.43
N LYS A 142 -48.58 0.29 1.22
CA LYS A 142 -48.73 -1.14 0.98
C LYS A 142 -47.40 -1.87 1.25
N HIS A 143 -47.51 -3.10 1.71
CA HIS A 143 -46.36 -4.00 1.80
C HIS A 143 -46.00 -4.54 0.42
N PHE A 144 -44.71 -4.48 0.10
CA PHE A 144 -44.13 -5.19 -1.04
C PHE A 144 -42.73 -5.67 -0.66
N GLU A 145 -42.29 -6.73 -1.34
CA GLU A 145 -40.97 -7.32 -1.22
C GLU A 145 -40.16 -7.02 -2.47
N TYR A 146 -38.85 -6.90 -2.30
CA TYR A 146 -37.91 -6.73 -3.39
C TYR A 146 -36.62 -7.47 -3.08
N GLU A 147 -35.96 -7.97 -4.12
CA GLU A 147 -34.63 -8.53 -3.98
C GLU A 147 -33.58 -7.42 -4.06
N GLU A 148 -32.63 -7.41 -3.14
CA GLU A 148 -31.51 -6.49 -3.13
C GLU A 148 -30.19 -7.24 -2.99
N LYS A 149 -29.16 -6.79 -3.71
CA LYS A 149 -27.79 -7.23 -3.47
C LYS A 149 -27.23 -6.37 -2.36
N VAL A 150 -27.01 -6.96 -1.19
CA VAL A 150 -26.56 -6.27 0.02
C VAL A 150 -25.10 -6.55 0.29
N THR A 151 -24.36 -5.49 0.57
CA THR A 151 -22.96 -5.54 0.98
C THR A 151 -22.86 -5.94 2.44
N LYS A 152 -22.17 -7.05 2.69
CA LYS A 152 -21.91 -7.59 4.03
C LYS A 152 -20.41 -7.76 4.27
N LYS A 153 -20.03 -7.87 5.54
CA LYS A 153 -18.65 -8.08 5.97
C LYS A 153 -18.56 -9.39 6.76
N ARG A 154 -17.54 -10.20 6.46
CA ARG A 154 -17.23 -11.43 7.19
C ARG A 154 -15.74 -11.49 7.54
N ARG A 155 -15.42 -12.24 8.59
CA ARG A 155 -14.03 -12.55 8.94
C ARG A 155 -13.59 -13.81 8.22
N ILE A 156 -12.46 -13.73 7.53
CA ILE A 156 -11.83 -14.88 6.87
C ILE A 156 -10.43 -15.12 7.46
N PRO A 157 -10.02 -16.39 7.67
CA PRO A 157 -8.70 -16.72 8.20
C PRO A 157 -7.59 -16.35 7.20
N THR A 158 -6.41 -16.00 7.72
CA THR A 158 -5.22 -15.65 6.93
C THR A 158 -3.96 -16.26 7.54
N ASP A 159 -2.97 -16.61 6.71
CA ASP A 159 -1.68 -17.10 7.21
C ASP A 159 -0.85 -15.98 7.85
N GLU A 160 -1.00 -14.76 7.33
CA GLU A 160 -0.32 -13.54 7.77
C GLU A 160 -1.17 -12.78 8.79
N THR A 161 -0.53 -11.95 9.61
CA THR A 161 -1.25 -11.10 10.57
C THR A 161 -1.92 -9.94 9.86
N SER A 162 -3.07 -9.52 10.36
CA SER A 162 -3.80 -8.33 9.94
C SER A 162 -4.04 -7.41 11.12
N VAL A 163 -4.05 -6.09 10.89
CA VAL A 163 -4.49 -5.10 11.86
C VAL A 163 -5.94 -4.72 11.55
N ASN A 164 -6.86 -5.13 12.42
CA ASN A 164 -8.29 -4.90 12.25
C ASN A 164 -8.79 -3.82 13.21
N CYS A 165 -9.77 -3.02 12.78
CA CYS A 165 -10.46 -2.04 13.62
C CYS A 165 -11.87 -2.57 13.93
N PHE A 166 -12.24 -2.66 15.21
CA PHE A 166 -13.59 -3.13 15.58
C PHE A 166 -14.67 -2.08 15.35
N GLU A 167 -14.32 -0.79 15.41
CA GLU A 167 -15.28 0.29 15.14
C GLU A 167 -15.63 0.36 13.65
N CYS A 168 -14.65 0.20 12.77
CA CYS A 168 -14.90 0.19 11.33
C CYS A 168 -15.39 -1.16 10.80
N VAL A 169 -15.20 -2.24 11.56
CA VAL A 169 -15.42 -3.63 11.12
C VAL A 169 -14.65 -3.87 9.80
N SER A 170 -13.36 -3.52 9.79
CA SER A 170 -12.53 -3.59 8.58
C SER A 170 -11.06 -3.83 8.90
N THR A 171 -10.30 -4.25 7.89
CA THR A 171 -8.84 -4.45 7.97
C THR A 171 -8.13 -3.18 7.51
N CYS A 172 -7.32 -2.60 8.40
CA CYS A 172 -6.55 -1.39 8.12
C CYS A 172 -5.16 -1.69 7.54
N HIS A 173 -4.59 -2.86 7.82
CA HIS A 173 -3.28 -3.26 7.28
C HIS A 173 -3.18 -4.79 7.20
N HIS A 174 -2.83 -5.30 6.02
CA HIS A 174 -2.54 -6.72 5.78
C HIS A 174 -1.71 -6.89 4.49
N PRO A 175 -0.61 -7.64 4.51
CA PRO A 175 -0.04 -8.35 5.65
C PRO A 175 0.74 -7.45 6.60
N CYS A 176 0.59 -7.69 7.90
CA CYS A 176 1.32 -6.99 8.95
C CYS A 176 2.41 -7.90 9.52
N ASN A 177 3.63 -7.37 9.61
CA ASN A 177 4.77 -8.10 10.17
C ASN A 177 4.78 -8.17 11.71
N ILE A 178 3.76 -7.62 12.37
CA ILE A 178 3.67 -7.60 13.83
C ILE A 178 2.96 -8.86 14.32
N PRO A 179 3.62 -9.71 15.13
CA PRO A 179 3.07 -11.01 15.52
C PRO A 179 2.05 -10.96 16.68
N PHE A 180 1.92 -9.86 17.42
CA PHE A 180 1.12 -9.81 18.66
C PHE A 180 0.22 -8.57 18.81
N SER A 181 -0.94 -8.73 19.47
CA SER A 181 -1.98 -7.70 19.62
C SER A 181 -1.58 -6.49 20.47
N LYS A 182 -0.78 -6.67 21.54
CA LYS A 182 -0.38 -5.56 22.44
C LYS A 182 0.64 -4.59 21.83
N LEU A 183 1.22 -4.94 20.68
CA LEU A 183 2.22 -4.14 19.97
C LEU A 183 1.66 -3.53 18.68
N VAL A 184 0.33 -3.48 18.55
CA VAL A 184 -0.35 -2.93 17.36
C VAL A 184 0.12 -1.50 17.04
N TYR A 185 0.46 -0.72 18.06
CA TYR A 185 0.99 0.65 17.94
C TYR A 185 2.35 0.76 17.23
N LEU A 186 3.12 -0.33 17.13
CA LEU A 186 4.36 -0.37 16.38
C LEU A 186 4.14 -0.54 14.87
N SER A 187 2.89 -0.80 14.45
CA SER A 187 2.53 -0.95 13.04
C SER A 187 2.67 0.38 12.34
N GLU A 188 3.24 0.38 11.14
CA GLU A 188 3.40 1.58 10.31
C GLU A 188 2.06 2.16 9.81
N VAL A 189 0.95 1.45 10.07
CA VAL A 189 -0.41 1.97 9.90
C VAL A 189 -0.73 3.11 10.87
N PHE A 190 -0.02 3.24 11.99
CA PHE A 190 -0.25 4.32 12.96
C PHE A 190 0.70 5.49 12.76
N TYR A 191 0.21 6.69 13.05
CA TYR A 191 1.04 7.84 13.35
C TYR A 191 1.65 7.73 14.74
N TRP A 192 2.66 8.56 15.03
CA TRP A 192 3.26 8.67 16.36
C TRP A 192 2.27 9.09 17.46
N ASN A 193 1.18 9.76 17.11
CA ASN A 193 0.09 10.12 18.02
C ASN A 193 -0.93 8.98 18.24
N ALA A 194 -0.61 7.75 17.81
CA ALA A 194 -1.46 6.56 17.91
C ALA A 194 -2.77 6.60 17.08
N GLU A 195 -2.88 7.50 16.10
CA GLU A 195 -4.00 7.54 15.17
C GLU A 195 -3.72 6.66 13.94
N CYS A 196 -4.72 5.87 13.53
CA CYS A 196 -4.62 5.02 12.34
C CYS A 196 -4.68 5.87 11.07
N ARG A 197 -3.66 5.76 10.21
CA ARG A 197 -3.55 6.43 8.91
C ARG A 197 -4.64 6.00 7.92
N VAL A 198 -5.32 4.88 8.16
CA VAL A 198 -6.35 4.33 7.26
C VAL A 198 -7.77 4.67 7.67
N CYS A 199 -8.10 4.61 8.96
CA CYS A 199 -9.46 4.88 9.44
C CYS A 199 -9.60 6.09 10.35
N GLY A 200 -8.49 6.70 10.81
CA GLY A 200 -8.51 7.84 11.73
C GLY A 200 -8.87 7.49 13.17
N HIS A 201 -9.15 6.22 13.50
CA HIS A 201 -9.41 5.81 14.88
C HIS A 201 -8.10 5.54 15.64
N GLY A 202 -8.15 5.66 16.97
CA GLY A 202 -7.00 5.39 17.83
C GLY A 202 -6.59 3.92 17.84
N GLN A 203 -5.33 3.63 18.17
CA GLN A 203 -4.79 2.28 18.27
C GLN A 203 -5.57 1.35 19.21
N ASN A 204 -6.24 1.90 20.22
CA ASN A 204 -7.00 1.13 21.21
C ASN A 204 -8.22 0.42 20.59
N THR A 205 -8.66 0.87 19.41
CA THR A 205 -9.76 0.25 18.68
C THR A 205 -9.29 -0.82 17.70
N HIS A 206 -7.98 -1.07 17.67
CA HIS A 206 -7.32 -1.97 16.76
C HIS A 206 -6.71 -3.18 17.45
N PHE A 207 -6.68 -4.31 16.73
CA PHE A 207 -6.12 -5.56 17.21
C PHE A 207 -5.45 -6.32 16.08
N CYS A 208 -4.35 -7.00 16.41
CA CYS A 208 -3.63 -7.87 15.48
C CYS A 208 -4.16 -9.31 15.59
N GLU A 209 -4.50 -9.92 14.45
CA GLU A 209 -4.95 -11.31 14.40
C GLU A 209 -4.74 -11.95 13.02
N ARG A 210 -4.87 -13.28 12.94
CA ARG A 210 -4.80 -14.07 11.70
C ARG A 210 -6.16 -14.20 11.00
N TYR A 211 -6.89 -13.10 10.98
CA TYR A 211 -8.13 -12.95 10.25
C TYR A 211 -8.13 -11.58 9.57
N LYS A 212 -8.77 -11.49 8.41
CA LYS A 212 -9.09 -10.20 7.78
C LYS A 212 -10.58 -10.09 7.52
N TRP A 213 -11.05 -8.85 7.41
CA TRP A 213 -12.39 -8.54 6.99
C TRP A 213 -12.47 -8.59 5.47
N GLU A 214 -13.45 -9.34 4.98
CA GLU A 214 -13.79 -9.41 3.58
C GLU A 214 -15.19 -8.83 3.38
N THR A 215 -15.30 -7.92 2.43
CA THR A 215 -16.57 -7.41 1.92
C THR A 215 -17.09 -8.35 0.83
N TYR A 216 -18.31 -8.83 0.99
CA TYR A 216 -18.98 -9.70 0.02
C TYR A 216 -20.40 -9.21 -0.25
N VAL A 217 -20.99 -9.67 -1.34
CA VAL A 217 -22.35 -9.31 -1.76
C VAL A 217 -23.23 -10.55 -1.66
N GLU A 218 -24.39 -10.40 -1.03
CA GLU A 218 -25.40 -11.45 -0.90
C GLU A 218 -26.74 -10.92 -1.44
N THR A 219 -27.55 -11.78 -2.04
CA THR A 219 -28.90 -11.39 -2.46
C THR A 219 -29.85 -11.69 -1.31
N GLU A 220 -30.58 -10.67 -0.87
CA GLU A 220 -31.58 -10.78 0.19
C GLU A 220 -32.93 -10.30 -0.31
N THR A 221 -33.99 -10.98 0.10
CA THR A 221 -35.35 -10.47 -0.02
C THR A 221 -35.61 -9.52 1.14
N LYS A 222 -35.94 -8.26 0.83
CA LYS A 222 -36.28 -7.24 1.81
C LYS A 222 -37.70 -6.75 1.62
N THR A 223 -38.27 -6.21 2.68
CA THR A 223 -39.58 -5.57 2.65
C THR A 223 -39.46 -4.05 2.60
N TYR A 224 -40.46 -3.38 2.03
CA TYR A 224 -40.57 -1.93 2.14
C TYR A 224 -40.61 -1.45 3.60
N GLN A 225 -41.21 -2.22 4.50
CA GLN A 225 -41.28 -1.88 5.92
C GLN A 225 -39.89 -1.85 6.57
N GLU A 226 -39.01 -2.78 6.22
CA GLU A 226 -37.61 -2.78 6.70
C GLU A 226 -36.84 -1.56 6.18
N LEU A 227 -37.02 -1.22 4.89
CA LEU A 227 -36.42 -0.02 4.31
C LEU A 227 -36.90 1.24 5.02
N LYS A 228 -38.22 1.32 5.27
CA LYS A 228 -38.84 2.44 5.99
C LYS A 228 -38.30 2.55 7.42
N ASN A 229 -38.32 1.45 8.18
CA ASN A 229 -37.83 1.39 9.56
C ASN A 229 -36.36 1.82 9.68
N LYS A 230 -35.51 1.45 8.71
CA LYS A 230 -34.10 1.85 8.68
C LYS A 230 -33.93 3.37 8.62
N TYR A 231 -34.82 4.05 7.90
CA TYR A 231 -34.76 5.49 7.66
C TYR A 231 -35.78 6.28 8.47
N GLU A 232 -36.59 5.66 9.33
CA GLU A 232 -37.47 6.38 10.26
C GLU A 232 -36.63 6.91 11.42
N SER A 233 -36.45 8.23 11.46
CA SER A 233 -36.04 8.90 12.71
C SER A 233 -37.25 9.00 13.63
N ALA A 234 -37.04 9.15 14.94
CA ALA A 234 -38.07 9.26 16.00
C ALA A 234 -39.16 10.36 15.83
N SER A 235 -39.21 11.05 14.68
CA SER A 235 -40.29 11.94 14.27
C SER A 235 -41.41 11.14 13.61
N ALA A 236 -42.64 11.28 14.09
CA ALA A 236 -43.84 10.58 13.63
C ALA A 236 -44.36 10.99 12.23
N GLU A 237 -43.53 11.61 11.40
CA GLU A 237 -43.90 11.99 10.03
C GLU A 237 -43.69 10.83 9.05
N LYS A 238 -44.64 10.63 8.15
CA LYS A 238 -44.50 9.70 7.01
C LYS A 238 -43.24 10.08 6.22
N LEU A 239 -42.23 9.21 6.20
CA LEU A 239 -41.11 9.38 5.28
C LEU A 239 -41.59 9.36 3.84
N SER A 240 -41.29 10.43 3.11
CA SER A 240 -41.44 10.43 1.65
C SER A 240 -40.32 9.63 0.99
N VAL A 241 -40.56 9.13 -0.22
CA VAL A 241 -39.53 8.56 -1.10
C VAL A 241 -38.32 9.50 -1.22
N GLN A 242 -38.58 10.80 -1.28
CA GLN A 242 -37.56 11.83 -1.37
C GLN A 242 -36.66 11.85 -0.12
N THR A 243 -37.23 11.80 1.09
CA THR A 243 -36.45 11.77 2.34
C THR A 243 -35.57 10.52 2.44
N ILE A 244 -36.07 9.35 2.00
CA ILE A 244 -35.27 8.12 1.94
C ILE A 244 -34.10 8.31 0.97
N CYS A 245 -34.35 8.85 -0.23
CA CYS A 245 -33.32 9.14 -1.23
C CYS A 245 -32.26 10.14 -0.76
N GLU A 246 -32.66 11.15 0.02
CA GLU A 246 -31.74 12.15 0.60
C GLU A 246 -30.81 11.51 1.64
N ARG A 247 -31.34 10.69 2.56
CA ARG A 247 -30.53 9.97 3.56
C ARG A 247 -29.55 9.00 2.93
N LEU A 248 -30.03 8.24 1.94
CA LEU A 248 -29.20 7.36 1.10
C LEU A 248 -28.05 8.12 0.42
N SER A 249 -28.34 9.30 -0.12
CA SER A 249 -27.32 10.15 -0.76
C SER A 249 -26.32 10.71 0.27
N ALA A 250 -26.76 11.03 1.49
CA ALA A 250 -25.88 11.48 2.57
C ALA A 250 -24.94 10.36 3.08
N GLU A 251 -25.41 9.12 3.17
CA GLU A 251 -24.57 7.95 3.47
C GLU A 251 -23.47 7.78 2.40
N PHE A 252 -23.82 7.91 1.11
CA PHE A 252 -22.87 7.87 0.01
C PHE A 252 -21.81 8.98 0.08
N GLN A 253 -22.24 10.23 0.30
CA GLN A 253 -21.33 11.38 0.46
C GLN A 253 -20.39 11.20 1.66
N THR A 254 -20.82 10.50 2.71
CA THR A 254 -19.96 10.17 3.85
C THR A 254 -18.86 9.20 3.43
N SER A 255 -19.22 8.14 2.69
CA SER A 255 -18.25 7.18 2.14
C SER A 255 -17.25 7.84 1.18
N GLU A 256 -17.69 8.76 0.33
CA GLU A 256 -16.82 9.51 -0.59
C GLU A 256 -15.82 10.39 0.18
N ARG A 257 -16.28 11.08 1.23
CA ARG A 257 -15.41 11.88 2.11
C ARG A 257 -14.32 11.04 2.78
N GLU A 258 -14.59 9.79 3.15
CA GLU A 258 -13.57 8.92 3.73
C GLU A 258 -12.49 8.51 2.71
N ALA A 259 -12.87 8.24 1.46
CA ALA A 259 -11.90 7.97 0.40
C ALA A 259 -11.02 9.18 0.09
N LEU A 260 -11.62 10.39 0.05
CA LEU A 260 -10.88 11.64 -0.13
C LEU A 260 -9.90 11.92 1.02
N LYS A 261 -10.27 11.63 2.27
CA LYS A 261 -9.37 11.74 3.42
C LYS A 261 -8.14 10.84 3.30
N LEU A 262 -8.30 9.61 2.80
CA LEU A 262 -7.17 8.71 2.54
C LEU A 262 -6.24 9.29 1.46
N ILE A 263 -6.80 9.83 0.37
CA ILE A 263 -6.03 10.46 -0.70
C ILE A 263 -5.23 11.66 -0.19
N GLU A 264 -5.85 12.49 0.66
CA GLU A 264 -5.17 13.62 1.30
C GLU A 264 -4.03 13.14 2.21
N THR A 265 -4.26 12.05 2.94
CA THR A 265 -3.24 11.40 3.80
C THR A 265 -2.07 10.86 2.96
N ALA A 266 -2.35 10.22 1.82
CA ALA A 266 -1.32 9.78 0.88
C ALA A 266 -0.52 10.96 0.30
N LYS A 267 -1.19 12.07 -0.03
CA LYS A 267 -0.54 13.31 -0.49
C LYS A 267 0.43 13.87 0.56
N LYS A 268 0.03 13.89 1.84
CA LYS A 268 0.90 14.32 2.94
C LYS A 268 2.14 13.41 3.08
N CYS A 269 1.96 12.10 2.94
CA CYS A 269 3.08 11.14 2.96
C CYS A 269 4.05 11.38 1.79
N LEU A 270 3.53 11.64 0.58
CA LEU A 270 4.33 11.98 -0.60
C LEU A 270 5.11 13.29 -0.42
N GLN A 271 4.47 14.33 0.11
CA GLN A 271 5.14 15.60 0.42
C GLN A 271 6.28 15.40 1.42
N ARG A 272 6.04 14.66 2.50
CA ARG A 272 7.09 14.31 3.46
C ARG A 272 8.23 13.54 2.79
N LEU A 273 7.92 12.55 1.94
CA LEU A 273 8.94 11.81 1.19
C LEU A 273 9.77 12.72 0.28
N GLN A 274 9.16 13.74 -0.34
CA GLN A 274 9.89 14.73 -1.14
C GLN A 274 10.89 15.54 -0.30
N GLU A 275 10.55 15.82 0.97
CA GLU A 275 11.40 16.58 1.88
C GLU A 275 12.57 15.76 2.44
N ILE A 276 12.36 14.48 2.75
CA ILE A 276 13.33 13.67 3.51
C ILE A 276 14.12 12.66 2.67
N ALA A 277 13.65 12.31 1.46
CA ALA A 277 14.31 11.31 0.63
C ALA A 277 15.57 11.87 -0.04
N LEU A 278 16.63 11.06 -0.05
CA LEU A 278 17.89 11.38 -0.71
C LEU A 278 17.73 11.63 -2.22
N LYS A 279 16.90 10.80 -2.85
CA LYS A 279 16.46 10.94 -4.24
C LYS A 279 14.93 10.84 -4.22
N PRO A 280 14.20 11.95 -4.32
CA PRO A 280 12.75 11.90 -4.38
C PRO A 280 12.34 11.13 -5.64
N GLU A 281 11.68 9.99 -5.48
CA GLU A 281 10.95 9.41 -6.61
C GLU A 281 9.76 10.31 -6.91
N LEU A 282 9.71 10.84 -8.13
CA LEU A 282 8.61 11.69 -8.62
C LEU A 282 7.35 10.87 -8.95
N LEU A 283 6.96 9.94 -8.08
CA LEU A 283 5.65 9.30 -8.22
C LEU A 283 4.61 10.25 -7.65
N THR A 284 3.80 10.82 -8.53
CA THR A 284 2.62 11.57 -8.12
C THR A 284 1.56 10.62 -7.56
N THR A 285 0.59 11.15 -6.80
CA THR A 285 -0.56 10.36 -6.35
C THR A 285 -1.29 9.70 -7.54
N THR A 286 -1.30 10.36 -8.69
CA THR A 286 -1.93 9.83 -9.92
C THR A 286 -1.11 8.70 -10.56
N ASP A 287 0.23 8.72 -10.50
CA ASP A 287 1.07 7.61 -10.94
C ASP A 287 0.80 6.35 -10.11
N TYR A 288 0.63 6.52 -8.80
CA TYR A 288 0.32 5.38 -7.94
C TYR A 288 -1.08 4.82 -8.20
N ILE A 289 -2.11 5.68 -8.31
CA ILE A 289 -3.47 5.20 -8.67
C ILE A 289 -3.44 4.49 -10.03
N THR A 290 -2.58 4.94 -10.95
CA THR A 290 -2.37 4.25 -12.23
C THR A 290 -1.77 2.86 -12.04
N ARG A 291 -0.81 2.68 -11.13
CA ARG A 291 -0.31 1.36 -10.75
C ARG A 291 -1.41 0.47 -10.16
N LEU A 292 -2.24 1.00 -9.26
CA LEU A 292 -3.38 0.26 -8.71
C LEU A 292 -4.38 -0.19 -9.79
N ILE A 293 -4.68 0.69 -10.76
CA ILE A 293 -5.54 0.35 -11.90
C ILE A 293 -4.93 -0.79 -12.72
N ASN A 294 -3.62 -0.70 -13.02
CA ASN A 294 -2.91 -1.75 -13.76
C ASN A 294 -2.92 -3.08 -13.00
N ASP A 295 -2.70 -3.06 -11.68
CA ASP A 295 -2.71 -4.25 -10.84
C ASP A 295 -4.11 -4.90 -10.79
N GLU A 296 -5.18 -4.10 -10.68
CA GLU A 296 -6.56 -4.60 -10.76
C GLU A 296 -6.87 -5.21 -12.14
N ALA A 297 -6.41 -4.57 -13.22
CA ALA A 297 -6.59 -5.06 -14.60
C ALA A 297 -5.83 -6.37 -14.88
N LEU A 298 -4.67 -6.55 -14.27
CA LEU A 298 -3.86 -7.77 -14.36
C LEU A 298 -4.48 -8.91 -13.54
N ASN A 299 -4.87 -8.64 -12.30
CA ASN A 299 -5.35 -9.66 -11.36
C ASN A 299 -6.80 -10.12 -11.63
N LYS A 300 -7.63 -9.28 -12.29
CA LYS A 300 -9.01 -9.57 -12.71
C LYS A 300 -9.89 -10.22 -11.63
N LYS A 301 -9.68 -9.84 -10.37
CA LYS A 301 -10.50 -10.34 -9.25
C LYS A 301 -11.98 -9.96 -9.48
N PRO A 302 -12.97 -10.77 -9.05
CA PRO A 302 -14.38 -10.44 -9.23
C PRO A 302 -14.70 -8.98 -8.85
N GLY A 303 -15.39 -8.23 -9.71
CA GLY A 303 -15.68 -6.80 -9.52
C GLY A 303 -14.54 -5.83 -9.92
N TYR A 304 -13.51 -6.29 -10.63
CA TYR A 304 -12.37 -5.44 -11.01
C TYR A 304 -12.74 -4.29 -11.97
N ILE A 305 -13.74 -4.48 -12.83
CA ILE A 305 -14.17 -3.45 -13.79
C ILE A 305 -14.73 -2.24 -13.04
N GLU A 306 -15.57 -2.50 -12.05
CA GLU A 306 -16.17 -1.50 -11.18
C GLU A 306 -15.11 -0.80 -10.33
N ARG A 307 -14.14 -1.55 -9.77
CA ARG A 307 -13.01 -0.96 -9.04
C ARG A 307 -12.13 -0.06 -9.91
N ILE A 308 -11.80 -0.48 -11.13
CA ILE A 308 -11.03 0.34 -12.09
C ILE A 308 -11.77 1.64 -12.39
N LYS A 309 -13.07 1.58 -12.72
CA LYS A 309 -13.87 2.79 -13.00
C LYS A 309 -13.88 3.77 -11.82
N SER A 310 -14.00 3.26 -10.60
CA SER A 310 -13.99 4.10 -9.41
C SER A 310 -12.61 4.69 -9.11
N LEU A 311 -11.53 3.93 -9.34
CA LEU A 311 -10.16 4.44 -9.25
C LEU A 311 -9.87 5.50 -10.34
N GLU A 312 -10.38 5.34 -11.55
CA GLU A 312 -10.31 6.34 -12.62
C GLU A 312 -11.05 7.62 -12.26
N LYS A 313 -12.25 7.50 -11.68
CA LYS A 313 -13.03 8.65 -11.18
C LYS A 313 -12.26 9.39 -10.08
N LEU A 314 -11.69 8.67 -9.12
CA LEU A 314 -10.87 9.27 -8.07
C LEU A 314 -9.62 9.94 -8.65
N LYS A 315 -8.97 9.33 -9.64
CA LYS A 315 -7.82 9.93 -10.34
C LYS A 315 -8.19 11.27 -10.99
N GLN A 316 -9.36 11.37 -11.61
CA GLN A 316 -9.87 12.62 -12.20
C GLN A 316 -10.14 13.71 -11.17
N GLN A 317 -10.54 13.35 -9.94
CA GLN A 317 -10.79 14.30 -8.85
C GLN A 317 -9.50 14.86 -8.21
N ILE A 318 -8.35 14.28 -8.52
CA ILE A 318 -7.03 14.68 -7.99
C ILE A 318 -6.31 15.68 -8.92
N ILE A 319 -6.69 15.71 -10.20
CA ILE A 319 -6.14 16.59 -11.25
C ILE A 319 -6.77 17.98 -11.13
#